data_AF-A0A933VWY2-F1
#
_entry.id   AF-A0A933VWY2-F1
#
_cell.length_a   1.000
_cell.length_b   1.000
_cell.length_c   1.000
_cell.angle_alpha   90.00
_cell.angle_beta   90.00
_cell.angle_gamma   90.00
#
_symmetry.space_group_name_H-M   'P 1'
#
loop_
_entity.id
_entity.type
_entity.pdbx_description
1 polymer ?
#
loop_
_entity_poly.entity_id
_entity_poly.type
_entity_poly.pdbx_seq_one_letter_code
_entity_poly.pdbx_strand_id
1 'polypeptide(L)'
;MRSHARRPEVATRLHPDWRSALVESYAELFDPVGSLSAAPGRPAVDDGWRDLLERACARILATVHLHGGLFRVTEISEKYGTLRIRWEGSLSPEAAARVEEAVDLAEARSATTCEVCGEAGVLRAGDWLATRCDAHAEQRPPVEVEGAVPDLRVERRLVDGRWLTLLLHYDRAGDRFVEADRPPRKGG
;
A
#
# COMPACT_ATOMS: atom_id res chain seq x y z
N MET A 1 20.47 3.64 56.16
CA MET A 1 20.47 4.73 55.16
C MET A 1 20.97 4.18 53.83
N ARG A 2 20.06 3.76 52.93
CA ARG A 2 20.43 3.29 51.58
C ARG A 2 20.08 4.40 50.58
N SER A 3 21.11 4.96 49.99
CA SER A 3 21.03 5.99 48.94
C SER A 3 20.27 5.43 47.73
N HIS A 4 19.16 6.05 47.36
CA HIS A 4 18.50 5.80 46.08
C HIS A 4 19.22 6.62 45.00
N ALA A 5 20.11 5.97 44.27
CA ALA A 5 20.65 6.51 43.03
C ALA A 5 19.48 6.67 42.03
N ARG A 6 19.15 7.93 41.75
CA ARG A 6 18.14 8.33 40.76
C ARG A 6 18.68 7.92 39.38
N ARG A 7 17.97 7.02 38.66
CA ARG A 7 18.33 6.65 37.27
C ARG A 7 18.25 7.91 36.40
N PRO A 8 19.20 8.12 35.46
CA PRO A 8 19.13 9.27 34.59
C PRO A 8 17.94 9.11 33.64
N GLU A 9 17.14 10.17 33.55
CA GLU A 9 16.05 10.31 32.59
C GLU A 9 16.69 10.51 31.21
N VAL A 10 16.66 9.45 30.39
CA VAL A 10 17.12 9.53 29.01
C VAL A 10 16.09 10.36 28.26
N ALA A 11 16.45 11.60 27.92
CA ALA A 11 15.66 12.44 27.04
C ALA A 11 15.52 11.73 25.68
N THR A 12 14.37 11.09 25.48
CA THR A 12 13.97 10.51 24.20
C THR A 12 13.93 11.65 23.19
N ARG A 13 14.89 11.68 22.27
CA ARG A 13 14.73 12.44 21.04
C ARG A 13 13.50 11.86 20.35
N LEU A 14 12.38 12.59 20.37
CA LEU A 14 11.17 12.23 19.65
C LEU A 14 11.52 12.23 18.17
N HIS A 15 11.88 11.07 17.63
CA HIS A 15 11.76 10.86 16.20
C HIS A 15 10.26 11.05 15.88
N PRO A 16 9.89 11.94 14.94
CA PRO A 16 8.50 12.04 14.55
C PRO A 16 8.03 10.66 14.09
N ASP A 17 6.85 10.24 14.55
CA ASP A 17 6.16 9.04 14.06
C ASP A 17 6.23 9.05 12.53
N TRP A 18 6.64 7.94 11.91
CA TRP A 18 6.87 7.89 10.47
C TRP A 18 5.61 8.27 9.68
N ARG A 19 4.43 8.06 10.25
CA ARG A 19 3.14 8.47 9.68
C ARG A 19 3.06 9.99 9.54
N SER A 20 3.47 10.72 10.57
CA SER A 20 3.54 12.18 10.55
C SER A 20 4.63 12.67 9.60
N ALA A 21 5.79 12.01 9.57
CA ALA A 21 6.86 12.33 8.62
C ALA A 21 6.43 12.10 7.16
N LEU A 22 5.64 11.05 6.87
CA LEU A 22 5.06 10.80 5.55
C LEU A 22 4.09 11.92 5.17
N VAL A 23 3.14 12.25 6.05
CA VAL A 23 2.16 13.32 5.80
C VAL A 23 2.86 14.66 5.58
N GLU A 24 3.92 14.95 6.33
CA GLU A 24 4.73 16.16 6.16
C GLU A 24 5.48 16.17 4.82
N SER A 25 6.14 15.06 4.46
CA SER A 25 6.93 14.95 3.22
C SER A 25 6.07 15.04 1.96
N TYR A 26 4.80 14.63 2.06
CA TYR A 26 3.84 14.62 0.97
C TYR A 26 2.63 15.51 1.27
N ALA A 27 2.83 16.64 1.96
CA ALA A 27 1.74 17.49 2.46
C ALA A 27 0.74 17.93 1.37
N GLU A 28 1.20 18.10 0.12
CA GLU A 28 0.34 18.42 -1.03
C GLU A 28 -0.71 17.34 -1.32
N LEU A 29 -0.41 16.07 -1.03
CA LEU A 29 -1.35 14.95 -1.22
C LEU A 29 -2.36 14.83 -0.07
N PHE A 30 -1.96 15.20 1.14
CA PHE A 30 -2.76 15.01 2.34
C PHE A 30 -3.57 16.24 2.74
N ASP A 31 -3.15 17.43 2.28
CA ASP A 31 -3.63 18.75 2.68
C ASP A 31 -3.99 18.80 4.18
N PRO A 32 -2.97 18.74 5.05
CA PRO A 32 -3.16 18.65 6.50
C PRO A 32 -3.57 20.01 7.06
N VAL A 33 -4.78 20.47 6.75
CA VAL A 33 -5.30 21.74 7.27
C VAL A 33 -5.35 21.65 8.80
N GLY A 34 -4.52 22.45 9.47
CA GLY A 34 -4.49 22.61 10.93
C GLY A 34 -3.58 21.64 11.71
N SER A 35 -3.55 20.34 11.39
CA SER A 35 -2.67 19.37 12.07
C SER A 35 -2.32 18.16 11.21
N LEU A 36 -1.03 17.78 11.19
CA LEU A 36 -0.53 16.54 10.57
C LEU A 36 -1.19 15.28 11.16
N SER A 37 -1.57 15.32 12.45
CA SER A 37 -2.20 14.19 13.13
C SER A 37 -3.68 14.04 12.79
N ALA A 38 -4.32 15.07 12.25
CA ALA A 38 -5.75 15.10 11.91
C ALA A 38 -6.01 15.03 10.40
N ALA A 39 -4.97 14.83 9.59
CA ALA A 39 -5.12 14.70 8.14
C ALA A 39 -6.03 13.48 7.81
N PRO A 40 -7.09 13.65 6.98
CA PRO A 40 -8.04 12.57 6.66
C PRO A 40 -7.37 11.30 6.11
N GLY A 41 -6.28 11.45 5.35
CA GLY A 41 -5.50 10.36 4.80
C GLY A 41 -4.34 9.85 5.67
N ARG A 42 -4.23 10.27 6.94
CA ARG A 42 -3.11 9.82 7.80
C ARG A 42 -3.08 8.28 7.85
N PRO A 43 -1.92 7.62 7.63
CA PRO A 43 -1.85 6.17 7.62
C PRO A 43 -2.36 5.54 8.92
N ALA A 44 -3.39 4.69 8.81
CA ALA A 44 -3.91 3.84 9.87
C ALA A 44 -3.55 2.37 9.61
N VAL A 45 -2.24 2.12 9.41
CA VAL A 45 -1.64 0.81 9.12
C VAL A 45 -0.34 0.63 9.90
N ASP A 46 0.16 -0.60 9.99
CA ASP A 46 1.39 -0.93 10.71
C ASP A 46 2.68 -0.57 9.94
N ASP A 47 3.79 -0.58 10.66
CA ASP A 47 5.07 -0.02 10.22
C ASP A 47 5.68 -0.75 9.02
N GLY A 48 5.37 -2.03 8.82
CA GLY A 48 5.86 -2.84 7.70
C GLY A 48 5.37 -2.35 6.33
N TRP A 49 4.31 -1.54 6.28
CA TRP A 49 3.79 -0.95 5.04
C TRP A 49 4.27 0.47 4.77
N ARG A 50 5.21 0.97 5.56
CA ARG A 50 5.80 2.30 5.35
C ARG A 50 6.43 2.47 3.96
N ASP A 51 7.32 1.56 3.54
CA ASP A 51 8.06 1.70 2.27
C ASP A 51 7.13 1.68 1.05
N LEU A 52 6.07 0.86 1.07
CA LEU A 52 5.11 0.84 -0.03
C LEU A 52 4.26 2.11 -0.08
N LEU A 53 3.97 2.74 1.07
CA LEU A 53 3.29 4.03 1.12
C LEU A 53 4.18 5.18 0.65
N GLU A 54 5.46 5.19 1.02
CA GLU A 54 6.43 6.17 0.54
C GLU A 54 6.53 6.12 -1.00
N ARG A 55 6.57 4.93 -1.59
CA ARG A 55 6.57 4.75 -3.05
C ARG A 55 5.26 5.17 -3.71
N ALA A 56 4.12 4.83 -3.11
CA ALA A 56 2.81 5.23 -3.62
C ALA A 56 2.70 6.76 -3.65
N CYS A 57 3.04 7.43 -2.55
CA CYS A 57 3.00 8.89 -2.46
C CYS A 57 3.96 9.54 -3.46
N ALA A 58 5.17 9.02 -3.65
CA ALA A 58 6.11 9.55 -4.63
C ALA A 58 5.56 9.46 -6.07
N ARG A 59 4.97 8.32 -6.45
CA ARG A 59 4.37 8.12 -7.80
C ARG A 59 3.17 9.02 -8.04
N ILE A 60 2.29 9.14 -7.05
CA ILE A 60 1.10 9.98 -7.10
C ILE A 60 1.51 11.45 -7.22
N LEU A 61 2.42 11.93 -6.36
CA LEU A 61 2.89 13.31 -6.38
C LEU A 61 3.53 13.67 -7.72
N ALA A 62 4.40 12.81 -8.24
CA ALA A 62 5.02 13.01 -9.55
C ALA A 62 3.97 13.13 -10.68
N THR A 63 2.90 12.32 -10.61
CA THR A 63 1.80 12.37 -11.59
C THR A 63 1.02 13.68 -11.47
N VAL A 64 0.66 14.09 -10.25
CA VAL A 64 -0.05 15.34 -9.98
C VAL A 64 0.77 16.55 -10.44
N HIS A 65 2.08 16.55 -10.19
CA HIS A 65 2.99 17.61 -10.65
C HIS A 65 3.13 17.67 -12.17
N LEU A 66 3.21 16.51 -12.84
CA LEU A 66 3.38 16.45 -14.29
C LEU A 66 2.13 16.87 -15.06
N HIS A 67 0.94 16.46 -14.59
CA HIS A 67 -0.31 16.65 -15.32
C HIS A 67 -1.21 17.76 -14.77
N GLY A 68 -0.93 18.22 -13.55
CA GLY A 68 -1.80 19.14 -12.81
C GLY A 68 -3.12 18.50 -12.37
N GLY A 69 -3.95 19.29 -11.70
CA GLY A 69 -5.26 18.88 -11.20
C GLY A 69 -5.36 18.90 -9.68
N LEU A 70 -6.56 18.68 -9.18
CA LEU A 70 -6.81 18.59 -7.74
C LEU A 70 -6.68 17.13 -7.32
N PHE A 71 -5.99 16.87 -6.22
CA PHE A 71 -5.86 15.54 -5.64
C PHE A 71 -5.78 15.64 -4.13
N ARG A 72 -6.42 14.71 -3.42
CA ARG A 72 -6.34 14.57 -1.97
C ARG A 72 -6.52 13.11 -1.58
N VAL A 73 -5.64 12.60 -0.72
CA VAL A 73 -5.84 11.30 -0.05
C VAL A 73 -6.89 11.45 1.04
N THR A 74 -7.92 10.61 1.00
CA THR A 74 -9.05 10.62 1.95
C THR A 74 -9.02 9.46 2.92
N GLU A 75 -8.34 8.36 2.59
CA GLU A 75 -8.21 7.20 3.47
C GLU A 75 -6.91 6.44 3.17
N ILE A 76 -6.22 6.02 4.23
CA ILE A 76 -5.19 4.98 4.20
C ILE A 76 -5.46 4.02 5.36
N SER A 77 -5.90 2.80 5.05
CA SER A 77 -6.31 1.83 6.05
C SER A 77 -5.96 0.39 5.65
N GLU A 78 -5.95 -0.51 6.64
CA GLU A 78 -5.94 -1.95 6.40
C GLU A 78 -7.39 -2.43 6.15
N LYS A 79 -7.55 -3.29 5.14
CA LYS A 79 -8.79 -4.00 4.81
C LYS A 79 -8.48 -5.41 4.31
N TYR A 80 -8.95 -6.42 5.04
CA TYR A 80 -8.88 -7.83 4.66
C TYR A 80 -7.44 -8.35 4.43
N GLY A 81 -6.48 -7.86 5.21
CA GLY A 81 -5.07 -8.18 5.13
C GLY A 81 -4.31 -7.41 4.05
N THR A 82 -4.93 -6.42 3.40
CA THR A 82 -4.28 -5.58 2.39
C THR A 82 -4.46 -4.09 2.72
N LEU A 83 -3.64 -3.28 2.09
CA LEU A 83 -3.78 -1.83 2.09
C LEU A 83 -5.01 -1.42 1.28
N ARG A 84 -5.66 -0.35 1.72
CA ARG A 84 -6.60 0.45 0.95
C ARG A 84 -6.11 1.89 0.92
N ILE A 85 -6.01 2.48 -0.27
CA ILE A 85 -5.82 3.92 -0.44
C ILE A 85 -7.05 4.48 -1.15
N ARG A 86 -7.70 5.50 -0.58
CA ARG A 86 -8.76 6.24 -1.25
C ARG A 86 -8.33 7.69 -1.42
N TRP A 87 -8.74 8.25 -2.55
CA TRP A 87 -8.45 9.63 -2.91
C TRP A 87 -9.67 10.27 -3.57
N GLU A 88 -9.71 11.59 -3.55
CA GLU A 88 -10.66 12.41 -4.28
C GLU A 88 -9.91 13.50 -5.05
N GLY A 89 -10.52 14.01 -6.12
CA GLY A 89 -9.84 14.99 -6.93
C GLY A 89 -10.49 15.24 -8.28
N SER A 90 -9.82 16.06 -9.08
CA SER A 90 -10.18 16.38 -10.45
C SER A 90 -8.91 16.29 -11.28
N LEU A 91 -8.67 15.09 -11.82
CA LEU A 91 -7.53 14.75 -12.67
C LEU A 91 -8.00 14.53 -14.11
N SER A 92 -7.11 14.73 -15.07
CA SER A 92 -7.36 14.24 -16.44
C SER A 92 -7.49 12.71 -16.42
N PRO A 93 -8.18 12.09 -17.40
CA PRO A 93 -8.28 10.63 -17.46
C PRO A 93 -6.91 9.94 -17.47
N GLU A 94 -5.91 10.57 -18.08
CA GLU A 94 -4.54 10.05 -18.15
C GLU A 94 -3.83 10.08 -16.78
N ALA A 95 -3.98 11.20 -16.05
CA ALA A 95 -3.41 11.35 -14.71
C ALA A 95 -4.12 10.45 -13.69
N ALA A 96 -5.45 10.34 -13.77
CA ALA A 96 -6.23 9.43 -12.95
C ALA A 96 -5.78 7.98 -13.15
N ALA A 97 -5.56 7.53 -14.39
CA ALA A 97 -5.08 6.18 -14.66
C ALA A 97 -3.70 5.88 -14.04
N ARG A 98 -2.77 6.86 -14.05
CA ARG A 98 -1.45 6.72 -13.42
C ARG A 98 -1.52 6.73 -11.89
N VAL A 99 -2.40 7.53 -11.32
CA VAL A 99 -2.67 7.52 -9.87
C VAL A 99 -3.26 6.19 -9.44
N GLU A 100 -4.26 5.67 -10.16
CA GLU A 100 -4.84 4.36 -9.89
C GLU A 100 -3.80 3.24 -10.05
N GLU A 101 -2.91 3.32 -11.03
CA GLU A 101 -1.79 2.38 -11.13
C GLU A 101 -0.85 2.42 -9.91
N ALA A 102 -0.54 3.63 -9.40
CA ALA A 102 0.26 3.77 -8.19
C ALA A 102 -0.44 3.18 -6.95
N VAL A 103 -1.76 3.34 -6.85
CA VAL A 103 -2.59 2.74 -5.79
C VAL A 103 -2.61 1.22 -5.93
N ASP A 104 -2.93 0.69 -7.11
CA ASP A 104 -2.98 -0.75 -7.39
C ASP A 104 -1.65 -1.44 -7.05
N LEU A 105 -0.51 -0.83 -7.39
CA LEU A 105 0.81 -1.35 -7.03
C LEU A 105 1.01 -1.42 -5.51
N ALA A 106 0.57 -0.40 -4.77
CA ALA A 106 0.68 -0.38 -3.32
C ALA A 106 -0.23 -1.43 -2.65
N GLU A 107 -1.46 -1.57 -3.14
CA GLU A 107 -2.41 -2.59 -2.66
C GLU A 107 -1.89 -4.00 -2.97
N ALA A 108 -1.47 -4.28 -4.20
CA ALA A 108 -0.91 -5.58 -4.58
C ALA A 108 0.37 -5.91 -3.80
N ARG A 109 1.24 -4.93 -3.57
CA ARG A 109 2.44 -5.12 -2.75
C ARG A 109 2.09 -5.44 -1.31
N SER A 110 1.10 -4.78 -0.73
CA SER A 110 0.68 -5.02 0.66
C SER A 110 0.21 -6.46 0.87
N ALA A 111 -0.47 -7.05 -0.12
CA ALA A 111 -0.96 -8.43 -0.07
C ALA A 111 0.15 -9.50 -0.02
N THR A 112 1.39 -9.12 -0.31
CA THR A 112 2.58 -9.99 -0.21
C THR A 112 3.61 -9.45 0.79
N THR A 113 3.25 -8.45 1.59
CA THR A 113 4.14 -7.76 2.53
C THR A 113 3.64 -7.92 3.95
N CYS A 114 4.50 -8.41 4.85
CA CYS A 114 4.21 -8.44 6.28
C CYS A 114 3.89 -7.03 6.80
N GLU A 115 2.68 -6.83 7.32
CA GLU A 115 2.24 -5.53 7.85
C GLU A 115 3.09 -5.04 9.02
N VAL A 116 3.73 -5.95 9.77
CA VAL A 116 4.56 -5.63 10.94
C VAL A 116 5.98 -5.20 10.55
N CYS A 117 6.66 -5.96 9.69
CA CYS A 117 8.09 -5.75 9.43
C CYS A 117 8.47 -5.43 7.98
N GLY A 118 7.55 -5.52 7.02
CA GLY A 118 7.82 -5.19 5.62
C GLY A 118 8.47 -6.30 4.79
N GLU A 119 8.88 -7.41 5.42
CA GLU A 119 9.37 -8.60 4.72
C GLU A 119 8.26 -9.31 3.93
N ALA A 120 8.64 -10.28 3.10
CA ALA A 120 7.66 -11.09 2.37
C ALA A 120 6.69 -11.80 3.34
N GLY A 121 5.39 -11.70 3.07
CA GLY A 121 4.32 -12.27 3.88
C GLY A 121 3.26 -12.95 3.03
N VAL A 122 2.41 -13.73 3.69
CA VAL A 122 1.24 -14.36 3.08
C VAL A 122 -0.01 -13.97 3.87
N LEU A 123 -1.17 -14.05 3.23
CA LEU A 123 -2.44 -13.84 3.90
C LEU A 123 -2.66 -14.94 4.95
N ARG A 124 -2.99 -14.54 6.17
CA ARG A 124 -3.24 -15.42 7.31
C ARG A 124 -4.57 -15.10 7.96
N ALA A 125 -5.25 -16.13 8.44
CA ALA A 125 -6.53 -16.01 9.13
C ALA A 125 -6.37 -16.17 10.64
N GLY A 126 -7.06 -15.31 11.39
CA GLY A 126 -7.27 -15.38 12.83
C GLY A 126 -8.58 -14.68 13.15
N ASP A 127 -8.60 -13.87 14.21
CA ASP A 127 -9.74 -12.98 14.52
C ASP A 127 -10.00 -11.96 13.40
N TRP A 128 -8.96 -11.62 12.62
CA TRP A 128 -9.04 -10.86 11.38
C TRP A 128 -8.00 -11.37 10.37
N LEU A 129 -8.18 -10.99 9.10
CA LEU A 129 -7.22 -11.29 8.04
C LEU A 129 -6.02 -10.35 8.12
N ALA A 130 -4.82 -10.89 7.98
CA ALA A 130 -3.58 -10.10 8.02
C ALA A 130 -2.53 -10.72 7.08
N THR A 131 -1.79 -9.89 6.34
CA THR A 131 -0.63 -10.37 5.58
C THR A 131 0.61 -10.34 6.45
N ARG A 132 1.17 -11.51 6.77
CA ARG A 132 2.31 -11.63 7.70
C ARG A 132 3.31 -12.72 7.31
N CYS A 133 4.58 -12.47 7.61
CA CYS A 133 5.64 -13.49 7.52
C CYS A 133 5.50 -14.53 8.63
N ASP A 134 6.25 -15.62 8.56
CA ASP A 134 6.21 -16.69 9.57
C ASP A 134 6.59 -16.17 10.97
N ALA A 135 7.56 -15.26 11.06
CA ALA A 135 8.02 -14.70 12.34
C ALA A 135 6.93 -13.88 13.06
N HIS A 136 6.03 -13.27 12.30
CA HIS A 136 4.91 -12.47 12.83
C HIS A 136 3.56 -13.18 12.66
N ALA A 137 3.55 -14.49 12.43
CA ALA A 137 2.32 -15.22 12.17
C ALA A 137 1.34 -15.18 13.34
N GLU A 138 1.80 -15.02 14.59
CA GLU A 138 0.96 -15.01 15.79
C GLU A 138 -0.02 -16.19 15.84
N GLN A 139 0.47 -17.39 15.49
CA GLN A 139 -0.31 -18.63 15.41
C GLN A 139 -1.44 -18.62 14.36
N ARG A 140 -1.48 -17.61 13.47
CA ARG A 140 -2.43 -17.56 12.36
C ARG A 140 -1.98 -18.47 11.22
N PRO A 141 -2.77 -19.49 10.83
CA PRO A 141 -2.46 -20.29 9.66
C PRO A 141 -2.55 -19.46 8.37
N PRO A 142 -1.75 -19.79 7.34
CA PRO A 142 -1.95 -19.27 5.99
C PRO A 142 -3.36 -19.58 5.48
N VAL A 143 -3.93 -18.63 4.72
CA VAL A 143 -5.18 -18.85 3.99
C VAL A 143 -4.86 -19.43 2.63
N GLU A 144 -5.47 -20.57 2.30
CA GLU A 144 -5.51 -21.05 0.92
C GLU A 144 -6.53 -20.21 0.14
N VAL A 145 -6.05 -19.48 -0.87
CA VAL A 145 -6.91 -18.63 -1.69
C VAL A 145 -7.26 -19.35 -2.98
N GLU A 146 -8.50 -19.81 -3.11
CA GLU A 146 -9.00 -20.41 -4.35
C GLU A 146 -9.25 -19.33 -5.42
N GLY A 147 -8.54 -19.41 -6.54
CA GLY A 147 -8.89 -18.74 -7.80
C GLY A 147 -8.75 -17.21 -7.89
N ALA A 148 -8.65 -16.49 -6.78
CA ALA A 148 -8.48 -15.04 -6.74
C ALA A 148 -7.24 -14.65 -5.94
N VAL A 149 -6.06 -14.79 -6.53
CA VAL A 149 -4.84 -14.33 -5.87
C VAL A 149 -4.85 -12.77 -5.84
N PRO A 150 -4.62 -12.14 -4.67
CA PRO A 150 -4.75 -10.68 -4.52
C PRO A 150 -3.74 -9.86 -5.35
N ASP A 151 -2.75 -10.52 -5.94
CA ASP A 151 -1.74 -9.96 -6.83
C ASP A 151 -2.16 -9.93 -8.30
N LEU A 152 -3.40 -10.35 -8.64
CA LEU A 152 -3.91 -10.32 -10.01
C LEU A 152 -4.69 -9.04 -10.36
N ARG A 153 -4.34 -8.43 -11.50
CA ARG A 153 -5.07 -7.32 -12.12
C ARG A 153 -5.57 -7.72 -13.51
N VAL A 154 -6.81 -7.36 -13.82
CA VAL A 154 -7.41 -7.56 -15.16
C VAL A 154 -7.36 -6.25 -15.93
N GLU A 155 -6.71 -6.25 -17.08
CA GLU A 155 -6.61 -5.08 -17.96
C GLU A 155 -7.24 -5.36 -19.33
N ARG A 156 -7.87 -4.35 -19.94
CA ARG A 156 -8.38 -4.42 -21.32
C ARG A 156 -7.59 -3.49 -22.22
N ARG A 157 -6.94 -4.04 -23.26
CA ARG A 157 -6.17 -3.28 -24.25
C ARG A 157 -6.80 -3.39 -25.63
N LEU A 158 -6.77 -2.31 -26.41
CA LEU A 158 -7.15 -2.34 -27.83
C LEU A 158 -5.88 -2.52 -28.66
N VAL A 159 -5.74 -3.67 -29.32
CA VAL A 159 -4.59 -4.02 -30.18
C VAL A 159 -5.12 -4.38 -31.55
N ASP A 160 -4.66 -3.68 -32.58
CA ASP A 160 -5.11 -3.86 -33.97
C ASP A 160 -6.64 -3.88 -34.13
N GLY A 161 -7.32 -2.98 -33.40
CA GLY A 161 -8.78 -2.88 -33.40
C GLY A 161 -9.52 -4.00 -32.65
N ARG A 162 -8.80 -4.88 -31.94
CA ARG A 162 -9.36 -5.97 -31.13
C ARG A 162 -9.16 -5.71 -29.65
N TRP A 163 -10.20 -5.97 -28.85
CA TRP A 163 -10.09 -5.95 -27.40
C TRP A 163 -9.40 -7.23 -26.90
N LEU A 164 -8.28 -7.07 -26.22
CA LEU A 164 -7.56 -8.11 -25.50
C LEU A 164 -7.77 -7.92 -24.01
N THR A 165 -8.16 -9.00 -23.32
CA THR A 165 -8.16 -9.06 -21.85
C THR A 165 -6.86 -9.70 -21.40
N LEU A 166 -6.06 -8.95 -20.65
CA LEU A 166 -4.82 -9.40 -20.04
C LEU A 166 -5.07 -9.68 -18.57
N LEU A 167 -4.52 -10.81 -18.11
CA LEU A 167 -4.40 -11.12 -16.70
C LEU A 167 -2.97 -10.80 -16.30
N LEU A 168 -2.77 -9.93 -15.33
CA LEU A 168 -1.45 -9.49 -14.88
C LEU A 168 -1.22 -9.95 -13.45
N HIS A 169 -0.04 -10.49 -13.13
CA HIS A 169 0.39 -10.77 -11.76
C HIS A 169 1.33 -9.66 -11.28
N TYR A 170 1.31 -9.36 -9.98
CA TYR A 170 2.22 -8.41 -9.38
C TYR A 170 3.58 -9.07 -9.09
N ASP A 171 4.63 -8.54 -9.71
CA ASP A 171 6.03 -8.90 -9.47
C ASP A 171 6.59 -8.02 -8.35
N ARG A 172 6.74 -8.61 -7.15
CA ARG A 172 7.31 -7.94 -5.98
C ARG A 172 8.73 -7.43 -6.19
N ALA A 173 9.56 -8.15 -6.97
CA ALA A 173 10.96 -7.78 -7.16
C ALA A 173 11.07 -6.54 -8.06
N GLY A 174 10.24 -6.46 -9.10
CA GLY A 174 10.16 -5.33 -10.01
C GLY A 174 9.23 -4.20 -9.55
N ASP A 175 8.40 -4.43 -8.53
CA ASP A 175 7.32 -3.55 -8.08
C ASP A 175 6.43 -3.08 -9.24
N ARG A 176 5.93 -4.06 -10.02
CA ARG A 176 5.19 -3.85 -11.28
C ARG A 176 4.21 -4.99 -11.57
N PHE A 177 3.21 -4.72 -12.39
CA PHE A 177 2.38 -5.78 -12.97
C PHE A 177 3.02 -6.34 -14.25
N VAL A 178 2.98 -7.66 -14.39
CA VAL A 178 3.52 -8.42 -15.53
C VAL A 178 2.49 -9.42 -16.01
N GLU A 179 2.45 -9.72 -17.32
CA GLU A 179 1.47 -10.67 -17.87
C GLU A 179 1.57 -12.03 -17.16
N ALA A 180 0.45 -12.51 -16.65
CA ALA A 180 0.34 -13.83 -16.06
C ALA A 180 0.32 -14.89 -17.16
N ASP A 181 0.90 -16.05 -16.87
CA ASP A 181 0.84 -17.18 -17.78
C ASP A 181 -0.61 -17.51 -18.10
N ARG A 182 -0.93 -17.58 -19.40
CA ARG A 182 -2.27 -17.91 -19.85
C ARG A 182 -2.58 -19.34 -19.38
N PRO A 183 -3.68 -19.59 -18.65
CA PRO A 183 -4.06 -20.96 -18.34
C PRO A 183 -4.23 -21.73 -19.65
N PRO A 184 -3.81 -23.02 -19.72
CA PRO A 184 -3.94 -23.80 -20.93
C PRO A 184 -5.39 -23.74 -21.41
N ARG A 185 -5.61 -23.42 -22.69
CA ARG A 185 -6.95 -23.50 -23.27
C ARG A 185 -7.42 -24.93 -23.06
N LYS A 186 -8.51 -25.13 -22.28
CA LYS A 186 -9.19 -26.43 -22.25
C LYS A 186 -9.55 -26.73 -23.71
N GLY A 187 -8.88 -27.74 -24.28
CA GLY A 187 -9.15 -28.20 -25.64
C GLY A 187 -10.60 -28.63 -25.73
N GLY A 188 -11.28 -28.17 -26.78
CA GLY A 188 -12.60 -28.66 -27.17
C GLY A 188 -12.52 -29.99 -27.89
#